data_AF-A0A964ILI5-F1
#
_entry.id   AF-A0A964ILI5-F1
#
_cell.length_a   1.000
_cell.length_b   1.000
_cell.length_c   1.000
_cell.angle_alpha   90.00
_cell.angle_beta   90.00
_cell.angle_gamma   90.00
#
_symmetry.space_group_name_H-M   'P 1'
#
loop_
_entity.id
_entity.type
_entity.pdbx_description
1 polymer ?
#
loop_
_entity_poly.entity_id
_entity_poly.type
_entity_poly.pdbx_seq_one_letter_code
_entity_poly.pdbx_strand_id
1 'polypeptide(L)'
;MKSTTTAPPTPAPLPLRPQDEVECRRCEVHCDKVVHPAACVAQACPYAYVYDAFGHRYMGCLQRVFDVEIDVDVLMTLERHGRFGAVRARRTPLPRCHAEVASCYDAREDEFGCRNPEFFEVVQDRPSFRVIASGRLA
;
A
#
# COMPACT_ATOMS: atom_id res chain seq x y z
N MET A 1 -9.31 31.48 45.56
CA MET A 1 -8.27 31.24 44.54
C MET A 1 -8.86 30.30 43.50
N LYS A 2 -9.11 30.75 42.27
CA LYS A 2 -9.65 29.91 41.19
C LYS A 2 -8.46 29.36 40.41
N SER A 3 -8.24 28.05 40.49
CA SER A 3 -7.22 27.35 39.71
C SER A 3 -7.66 27.28 38.25
N THR A 4 -6.97 28.02 37.39
CA THR A 4 -7.17 27.96 35.94
C THR A 4 -6.38 26.78 35.39
N THR A 5 -7.05 25.65 35.14
CA THR A 5 -6.46 24.54 34.40
C THR A 5 -6.25 24.97 32.95
N THR A 6 -4.98 25.11 32.55
CA THR A 6 -4.60 25.39 31.17
C THR A 6 -4.62 24.09 30.38
N ALA A 7 -5.37 24.05 29.28
CA ALA A 7 -5.42 22.90 28.38
C ALA A 7 -4.04 22.69 27.72
N PRO A 8 -3.61 21.43 27.48
CA PRO A 8 -2.34 21.15 26.83
C PRO A 8 -2.34 21.71 25.39
N PRO A 9 -1.16 22.13 24.89
CA PRO A 9 -1.05 22.64 23.53
C PRO A 9 -1.38 21.56 22.51
N THR A 10 -2.11 21.94 21.46
CA THR A 10 -2.36 21.06 20.30
C THR A 10 -1.02 20.69 19.66
N PRO A 11 -0.70 19.40 19.46
CA PRO A 11 0.54 19.00 18.82
C PRO A 11 0.62 19.60 17.42
N ALA A 12 1.77 20.19 17.08
CA ALA A 12 2.03 20.67 15.75
C ALA A 12 1.92 19.50 14.74
N PRO A 13 1.38 19.73 13.53
CA PRO A 13 1.28 18.68 12.53
C PRO A 13 2.69 18.14 12.23
N LEU A 14 2.86 16.82 12.40
CA LEU A 14 4.08 16.13 12.01
C LEU A 14 4.30 16.35 10.51
N PRO A 15 5.54 16.65 10.06
CA PRO A 15 5.83 16.83 8.64
C PRO A 15 5.85 15.46 7.95
N LEU A 16 4.67 14.85 7.78
CA LEU A 16 4.52 13.62 7.01
C LEU A 16 4.87 13.95 5.56
N ARG A 17 5.85 13.23 5.01
CA ARG A 17 6.10 13.24 3.57
C ARG A 17 5.17 12.21 2.94
N PRO A 18 4.20 12.63 2.09
CA PRO A 18 3.41 11.69 1.31
C PRO A 18 4.34 10.82 0.49
N GLN A 19 4.30 9.51 0.70
CA GLN A 19 5.06 8.56 -0.11
C GLN A 19 4.20 8.18 -1.29
N ASP A 20 4.06 9.11 -2.24
CA ASP A 20 3.26 8.87 -3.44
C ASP A 20 4.05 8.05 -4.48
N GLU A 21 5.35 7.89 -4.27
CA GLU A 21 6.22 7.07 -5.12
C GLU A 21 5.76 5.60 -5.12
N VAL A 22 5.81 4.99 -6.30
CA VAL A 22 5.48 3.56 -6.50
C VAL A 22 6.72 2.67 -6.58
N GLU A 23 7.91 3.27 -6.58
CA GLU A 23 9.21 2.59 -6.63
C GLU A 23 10.22 3.34 -5.76
N CYS A 24 11.03 2.61 -5.01
CA CYS A 24 12.14 3.15 -4.22
C CYS A 24 13.48 2.69 -4.79
N ARG A 25 14.38 3.66 -5.07
CA ARG A 25 15.73 3.42 -5.59
C ARG A 25 16.86 3.97 -4.70
N ARG A 26 16.59 4.21 -3.41
CA ARG A 26 17.62 4.77 -2.50
C ARG A 26 18.73 3.75 -2.15
N CYS A 27 18.50 2.48 -2.43
CA CYS A 27 19.45 1.38 -2.30
C CYS A 27 19.82 0.82 -3.68
N GLU A 28 20.85 -0.03 -3.74
CA GLU A 28 21.24 -0.76 -4.96
C GLU A 28 20.18 -1.77 -5.43
N VAL A 29 19.32 -2.21 -4.50
CA VAL A 29 18.12 -3.00 -4.78
C VAL A 29 16.87 -2.12 -4.70
N HIS A 30 15.82 -2.48 -5.44
CA HIS A 30 14.67 -1.61 -5.64
C HIS A 30 13.39 -2.24 -5.11
N CYS A 31 12.65 -1.50 -4.29
CA CYS A 31 11.36 -1.94 -3.80
C CYS A 31 10.26 -1.33 -4.66
N ASP A 32 9.22 -2.10 -4.95
CA ASP A 32 8.07 -1.65 -5.72
C ASP A 32 6.80 -1.72 -4.86
N LYS A 33 5.90 -0.75 -5.01
CA LYS A 33 4.52 -0.93 -4.56
C LYS A 33 3.81 -1.86 -5.50
N VAL A 34 3.10 -2.81 -4.94
CA VAL A 34 2.31 -3.79 -5.67
C VAL A 34 0.86 -3.73 -5.19
N VAL A 35 -0.07 -4.09 -6.07
CA VAL A 35 -1.50 -4.18 -5.76
C VAL A 35 -2.02 -5.56 -6.11
N HIS A 36 -3.15 -5.93 -5.50
CA HIS A 36 -3.76 -7.25 -5.70
C HIS A 36 -5.09 -7.11 -6.47
N PRO A 37 -5.10 -7.31 -7.80
CA PRO A 37 -6.30 -7.23 -8.63
C PRO A 37 -7.45 -8.13 -8.18
N ALA A 38 -7.15 -9.31 -7.60
CA ALA A 38 -8.18 -10.18 -7.04
C ALA A 38 -9.03 -9.48 -5.96
N ALA A 39 -8.41 -8.61 -5.14
CA ALA A 39 -9.12 -7.81 -4.15
C ALA A 39 -10.07 -6.79 -4.79
N CYS A 40 -9.76 -6.27 -5.99
CA CYS A 40 -10.65 -5.36 -6.69
C CYS A 40 -11.97 -6.04 -7.07
N VAL A 41 -11.93 -7.32 -7.45
CA VAL A 41 -13.14 -8.10 -7.74
C VAL A 41 -13.86 -8.48 -6.45
N ALA A 42 -13.13 -9.02 -5.46
CA ALA A 42 -13.70 -9.45 -4.18
C ALA A 42 -14.40 -8.31 -3.43
N GLN A 43 -13.89 -7.08 -3.54
CA GLN A 43 -14.45 -5.89 -2.90
C GLN A 43 -15.42 -5.11 -3.80
N ALA A 44 -15.73 -5.57 -5.01
CA ALA A 44 -16.52 -4.83 -5.99
C ALA A 44 -16.03 -3.37 -6.14
N CYS A 45 -14.75 -3.21 -6.45
CA CYS A 45 -14.12 -1.89 -6.57
C CYS A 45 -14.86 -1.03 -7.61
N PRO A 46 -15.30 0.20 -7.26
CA PRO A 46 -16.04 1.06 -8.18
C PRO A 46 -15.19 1.57 -9.36
N TYR A 47 -13.87 1.42 -9.27
CA TYR A 47 -12.93 1.79 -10.32
C TYR A 47 -12.46 0.60 -11.16
N ALA A 48 -12.90 -0.63 -10.85
CA ALA A 48 -12.66 -1.77 -11.70
C ALA A 48 -13.67 -1.74 -12.86
N TYR A 49 -13.16 -1.73 -14.09
CA TYR A 49 -14.00 -1.94 -15.27
C TYR A 49 -13.80 -3.36 -15.77
N VAL A 50 -14.83 -3.88 -16.44
CA VAL A 50 -14.84 -5.23 -16.98
C VAL A 50 -15.48 -5.20 -18.36
N TYR A 51 -14.91 -5.93 -19.31
CA TYR A 51 -15.43 -6.04 -20.67
C TYR A 51 -15.16 -7.42 -21.26
N ASP A 52 -15.99 -7.83 -22.22
CA ASP A 52 -15.82 -9.10 -22.93
C ASP A 52 -15.10 -8.87 -24.27
N ALA A 53 -14.05 -9.63 -24.54
CA ALA A 53 -13.32 -9.64 -25.80
C ALA A 53 -12.66 -10.99 -26.04
N PHE A 54 -12.54 -11.39 -27.30
CA PHE A 54 -11.86 -12.65 -27.68
C PHE A 54 -12.42 -13.93 -26.99
N GLY A 55 -13.67 -13.90 -26.53
CA GLY A 55 -14.28 -15.01 -25.78
C GLY A 55 -13.91 -15.06 -24.28
N HIS A 56 -13.23 -14.03 -23.79
CA HIS A 56 -12.77 -13.89 -22.41
C HIS A 56 -13.32 -12.61 -21.79
N ARG A 57 -13.34 -12.58 -20.45
CA ARG A 57 -13.72 -11.39 -19.68
C ARG A 57 -12.48 -10.76 -19.08
N TYR A 58 -12.17 -9.54 -19.49
CA TYR A 58 -11.01 -8.78 -19.02
C TYR A 58 -11.43 -7.72 -18.01
N MET A 59 -10.60 -7.52 -16.99
CA MET A 59 -10.74 -6.41 -16.04
C MET A 59 -9.53 -5.49 -16.08
N GLY A 60 -9.77 -4.22 -15.78
CA GLY A 60 -8.72 -3.22 -15.58
C GLY A 60 -9.11 -2.16 -14.56
N CYS A 61 -8.22 -1.20 -14.33
CA CYS A 61 -8.42 -0.11 -13.38
C CYS A 61 -8.65 1.23 -14.12
N LEU A 62 -9.81 1.87 -13.90
CA LEU A 62 -10.10 3.20 -14.44
C LEU A 62 -9.11 4.26 -13.93
N GLN A 63 -8.61 4.11 -12.71
CA GLN A 63 -7.64 5.02 -12.09
C GLN A 63 -6.20 4.76 -12.57
N ARG A 64 -5.96 3.68 -13.35
CA ARG A 64 -4.65 3.22 -13.82
C ARG A 64 -3.64 3.03 -12.69
N VAL A 65 -4.10 2.50 -11.55
CA VAL A 65 -3.19 2.07 -10.47
C VAL A 65 -2.29 0.93 -10.97
N PHE A 66 -2.81 0.07 -11.84
CA PHE A 66 -2.07 -0.85 -12.68
C PHE A 66 -2.55 -0.70 -14.13
N ASP A 67 -1.66 -0.94 -15.09
CA ASP A 67 -1.92 -0.68 -16.52
C ASP A 67 -2.35 -1.92 -17.30
N VAL A 68 -2.14 -3.11 -16.75
CA VAL A 68 -2.47 -4.37 -17.43
C VAL A 68 -3.95 -4.69 -17.34
N GLU A 69 -4.51 -5.20 -18.43
CA GLU A 69 -5.84 -5.81 -18.45
C GLU A 69 -5.68 -7.31 -18.21
N ILE A 70 -6.50 -7.86 -17.32
CA ILE A 70 -6.32 -9.21 -16.76
C ILE A 70 -7.58 -10.02 -17.03
N ASP A 71 -7.42 -11.22 -17.58
CA ASP A 71 -8.51 -12.19 -17.68
C ASP A 71 -9.01 -12.56 -16.28
N VAL A 72 -10.29 -12.28 -16.02
CA VAL A 72 -10.93 -12.44 -14.71
C VAL A 72 -10.99 -13.92 -14.29
N ASP A 73 -11.28 -14.82 -15.22
CA ASP A 73 -11.45 -16.24 -14.91
C ASP A 73 -10.09 -16.89 -14.61
N VAL A 74 -9.05 -16.51 -15.36
CA VAL A 74 -7.67 -16.93 -15.10
C VAL A 74 -7.18 -16.38 -13.77
N LEU A 75 -7.41 -15.09 -13.50
CA LEU A 75 -7.09 -14.44 -12.23
C LEU A 75 -7.70 -15.20 -11.05
N MET A 76 -9.01 -15.43 -11.08
CA MET A 76 -9.74 -16.10 -9.99
C MET A 76 -9.34 -17.56 -9.83
N THR A 77 -8.93 -18.22 -10.91
CA THR A 77 -8.43 -19.60 -10.83
C THR A 77 -7.06 -19.65 -10.19
N LEU A 78 -6.12 -18.80 -10.62
CA LEU A 78 -4.77 -18.79 -10.08
C LEU A 78 -4.72 -18.29 -8.63
N GLU A 79 -5.52 -17.29 -8.26
CA GLU A 79 -5.61 -16.78 -6.88
C GLU A 79 -6.05 -17.88 -5.89
N ARG A 80 -7.05 -18.69 -6.25
CA ARG A 80 -7.51 -19.82 -5.41
C ARG A 80 -6.43 -20.86 -5.15
N HIS A 81 -5.47 -20.97 -6.04
CA HIS A 81 -4.33 -21.87 -5.89
C HIS A 81 -3.12 -21.19 -5.25
N GLY A 82 -3.22 -19.91 -4.86
CA GLY A 82 -2.09 -19.10 -4.38
C GLY A 82 -1.02 -18.88 -5.45
N ARG A 83 -1.38 -18.98 -6.73
CA ARG A 83 -0.47 -18.92 -7.89
C ARG A 83 -0.56 -17.60 -8.65
N PHE A 84 -1.55 -16.76 -8.35
CA PHE A 84 -1.57 -15.39 -8.83
C PHE A 84 -0.86 -14.50 -7.81
N GLY A 85 0.03 -13.65 -8.29
CA GLY A 85 0.81 -12.73 -7.47
C GLY A 85 0.31 -11.30 -7.58
N ALA A 86 0.84 -10.43 -6.72
CA ALA A 86 0.60 -9.00 -6.82
C ALA A 86 1.15 -8.44 -8.16
N VAL A 87 0.51 -7.39 -8.68
CA VAL A 87 0.98 -6.66 -9.87
C VAL A 87 1.60 -5.35 -9.46
N ARG A 88 2.66 -4.93 -10.14
CA ARG A 88 3.33 -3.66 -9.86
C ARG A 88 2.39 -2.47 -10.07
N ALA A 89 2.37 -1.56 -9.10
CA ALA A 89 1.67 -0.29 -9.19
C ALA A 89 2.40 0.66 -10.15
N ARG A 90 1.62 1.33 -10.99
CA ARG A 90 2.07 2.36 -11.94
C ARG A 90 1.69 3.76 -11.50
N ARG A 91 0.72 3.85 -10.59
CA ARG A 91 0.31 5.07 -9.88
C ARG A 91 0.11 4.77 -8.40
N THR A 92 0.11 5.81 -7.59
CA THR A 92 -0.15 5.71 -6.15
C THR A 92 -1.44 4.94 -5.89
N PRO A 93 -1.36 3.79 -5.18
CA PRO A 93 -2.56 3.07 -4.78
C PRO A 93 -3.51 3.96 -3.97
N LEU A 94 -4.80 3.85 -4.24
CA LEU A 94 -5.82 4.60 -3.48
C LEU A 94 -6.04 3.93 -2.10
N PRO A 95 -6.64 4.63 -1.11
CA PRO A 95 -6.89 4.06 0.22
C PRO A 95 -7.71 2.75 0.24
N ARG A 96 -8.51 2.48 -0.80
CA ARG A 96 -9.26 1.22 -0.94
C ARG A 96 -8.42 0.08 -1.52
N CYS A 97 -7.34 0.39 -2.24
CA CYS A 97 -6.53 -0.62 -2.91
C CYS A 97 -5.87 -1.53 -1.87
N HIS A 98 -5.98 -2.85 -2.08
CA HIS A 98 -5.10 -3.79 -1.38
C HIS A 98 -3.71 -3.68 -1.99
N ALA A 99 -2.82 -2.99 -1.28
CA ALA A 99 -1.48 -2.64 -1.73
C ALA A 99 -0.44 -2.98 -0.68
N GLU A 100 0.72 -3.44 -1.13
CA GLU A 100 1.85 -3.83 -0.31
C GLU A 100 3.15 -3.31 -0.94
N VAL A 101 4.25 -3.36 -0.19
CA VAL A 101 5.59 -3.14 -0.75
C VAL A 101 6.23 -4.50 -0.99
N ALA A 102 6.55 -4.81 -2.24
CA ALA A 102 7.40 -5.93 -2.58
C ALA A 102 8.85 -5.57 -2.23
N SER A 103 9.32 -6.08 -1.09
CA SER A 103 10.70 -5.93 -0.63
C SER A 103 11.65 -6.67 -1.58
N CYS A 104 12.70 -5.97 -2.04
CA CYS A 104 13.85 -6.69 -2.58
C CYS A 104 14.66 -7.26 -1.41
N TYR A 105 14.36 -8.51 -1.05
CA TYR A 105 14.94 -9.29 0.04
C TYR A 105 14.49 -8.87 1.45
N ASP A 106 13.87 -9.80 2.17
CA ASP A 106 13.42 -9.60 3.57
C ASP A 106 14.57 -9.49 4.58
N ALA A 107 15.80 -9.86 4.19
CA ALA A 107 16.90 -10.14 5.10
C ALA A 107 18.13 -9.22 4.95
N ARG A 108 18.06 -8.15 4.13
CA ARG A 108 19.15 -7.15 4.11
C ARG A 108 18.87 -6.03 5.10
N GLU A 109 19.10 -6.36 6.37
CA GLU A 109 19.64 -5.40 7.32
C GLU A 109 21.16 -5.41 7.12
N ASP A 110 21.67 -4.76 6.08
CA ASP A 110 23.04 -4.26 6.12
C ASP A 110 23.23 -3.37 7.38
N GLU A 111 24.47 -3.05 7.77
CA GLU A 111 24.75 -2.32 9.03
C GLU A 111 23.90 -1.03 9.20
N PHE A 112 23.45 -0.44 8.09
CA PHE A 112 22.62 0.77 8.05
C PHE A 112 21.12 0.53 7.81
N GLY A 113 20.70 -0.71 7.51
CA GLY A 113 19.32 -1.06 7.18
C GLY A 113 18.75 -0.32 5.96
N CYS A 114 17.41 -0.28 5.86
CA CYS A 114 16.72 0.42 4.78
C CYS A 114 17.03 1.93 4.80
N ARG A 115 17.53 2.48 3.69
CA ARG A 115 17.79 3.93 3.53
C ARG A 115 16.53 4.79 3.29
N ASN A 116 15.38 4.15 3.13
CA ASN A 116 14.08 4.81 2.98
C ASN A 116 12.98 4.02 3.70
N PRO A 117 13.03 3.92 5.04
CA PRO A 117 12.04 3.16 5.79
C PRO A 117 10.62 3.69 5.56
N GLU A 118 10.49 5.00 5.35
CA GLU A 118 9.23 5.68 5.04
C GLU A 118 8.52 5.09 3.80
N PHE A 119 9.24 4.50 2.83
CA PHE A 119 8.61 3.90 1.65
C PHE A 119 7.67 2.73 1.99
N PHE A 120 7.92 2.04 3.11
CA PHE A 120 7.07 0.95 3.62
C PHE A 120 5.82 1.46 4.34
N GLU A 121 5.70 2.77 4.52
CA GLU A 121 4.54 3.44 5.08
C GLU A 121 3.50 3.66 3.97
N VAL A 122 2.81 2.59 3.58
CA VAL A 122 1.69 2.67 2.64
C VAL A 122 0.52 3.40 3.33
N VAL A 123 0.20 4.58 2.81
CA VAL A 123 -0.78 5.58 3.29
C VAL A 123 -2.23 4.99 3.30
N GLN A 124 -3.22 5.27 4.19
CA GLN A 124 -3.58 6.47 4.97
C GLN A 124 -4.29 6.26 6.33
N ASP A 125 -4.55 5.03 6.82
CA ASP A 125 -5.39 4.84 8.04
C ASP A 125 -4.74 4.03 9.17
N ARG A 126 -3.41 3.87 9.14
CA ARG A 126 -2.65 3.34 10.28
C ARG A 126 -1.42 4.19 10.54
N PRO A 127 -1.14 4.57 11.80
CA PRO A 127 0.11 5.22 12.13
C PRO A 127 1.25 4.27 11.77
N SER A 128 2.20 4.79 10.99
CA SER A 128 3.34 4.07 10.44
C SER A 128 4.50 3.91 11.41
N PHE A 129 4.43 4.55 12.57
CA PHE A 129 5.43 4.43 13.63
C PHE A 129 5.02 3.34 14.64
N ARG A 130 6.02 2.59 15.13
CA ARG A 130 5.84 1.66 16.26
C ARG A 130 5.67 2.48 17.54
N VAL A 131 4.47 2.49 18.14
CA VAL A 131 4.25 3.04 19.49
C VAL A 131 4.94 2.11 20.50
N ILE A 132 6.15 2.47 20.93
CA ILE A 132 6.80 1.82 22.09
C ILE A 132 6.36 2.59 23.32
N ALA A 133 5.11 2.38 23.77
CA ALA A 133 4.65 2.97 25.01
C ALA A 133 5.41 2.34 26.20
N SER A 134 6.29 3.12 26.84
CA SER A 134 6.76 2.86 28.20
C SER A 134 6.15 3.92 29.11
N GLY A 135 5.00 3.61 29.71
CA GLY A 135 4.34 4.53 30.64
C GLY A 135 3.06 3.94 31.19
N ARG A 136 3.06 3.63 32.49
CA ARG A 136 1.90 3.14 33.22
C ARG A 136 0.91 4.30 33.35
N LEU A 137 -0.29 4.17 32.81
CA LEU A 137 -1.40 5.06 33.14
C LEU A 137 -1.68 4.91 34.64
N ALA A 138 -1.50 6.00 35.37
CA ALA A 138 -1.86 6.13 36.79
C ALA A 138 -3.32 6.59 36.89
#